data_AF-A0A7C3BP99-F1
#
_entry.id   AF-A0A7C3BP99-F1
#
_cell.length_a   1.000
_cell.length_b   1.000
_cell.length_c   1.000
_cell.angle_alpha   90.00
_cell.angle_beta   90.00
_cell.angle_gamma   90.00
#
_symmetry.space_group_name_H-M   'P 1'
#
loop_
_entity.id
_entity.type
_entity.pdbx_description
1 polymer ?
#
loop_
_entity_poly.entity_id
_entity_poly.type
_entity_poly.pdbx_seq_one_letter_code
_entity_poly.pdbx_strand_id
1 'polypeptide(L)'
;MTRLRILLMLLIPPILLFLCALMIIWLPLPQPFPPALSRGRNLMSAIVTGILGAGYIVGLALYVVATFLRAGRVLDPVLASAGMVSKSYLVFGRQYQGVLEGREVEVYFVPSSGIRPAQLNVYVAADIGMRVAMGWRRPLLDCGNCERLEAAGAELRGVQVYAQEEERAGRLLNDAASSEAIARLLADQEAYGIREIYLQPERVWLRARPQGMNGKRFRQWLDDVLVLAEASEKAFEALSE
;
A
#
# COMPACT_ATOMS: atom_id res chain seq x y z
N MET A 1 11.87 -3.93 12.06
CA MET A 1 12.21 -5.34 12.41
C MET A 1 12.20 -6.32 11.21
N THR A 2 11.24 -6.23 10.28
CA THR A 2 11.11 -7.20 9.17
C THR A 2 12.32 -7.25 8.22
N ARG A 3 12.94 -6.09 7.91
CA ARG A 3 14.12 -6.00 7.03
C ARG A 3 15.35 -6.72 7.61
N LEU A 4 15.61 -6.55 8.91
CA LEU A 4 16.73 -7.22 9.60
C LEU A 4 16.53 -8.73 9.62
N ARG A 5 15.30 -9.21 9.89
CA ARG A 5 14.99 -10.65 9.86
C ARG A 5 15.20 -11.26 8.48
N ILE A 6 14.77 -10.57 7.42
CA ILE A 6 14.99 -11.05 6.04
C ILE A 6 16.49 -11.08 5.71
N LEU A 7 17.24 -10.03 6.08
CA LEU A 7 18.68 -9.99 5.87
C LEU A 7 19.40 -11.16 6.58
N LEU A 8 19.03 -11.42 7.84
CA LEU A 8 19.57 -12.56 8.61
C LEU A 8 19.19 -13.90 7.97
N MET A 9 17.94 -14.07 7.53
CA MET A 9 17.51 -15.27 6.81
C MET A 9 18.24 -15.46 5.48
N LEU A 10 18.72 -14.38 4.86
CA LEU A 10 19.45 -14.43 3.59
C LEU A 10 20.95 -14.73 3.78
N LEU A 11 21.55 -14.29 4.89
CA LEU A 11 22.98 -14.44 5.15
C LEU A 11 23.34 -15.67 5.98
N ILE A 12 22.56 -15.99 7.02
CA ILE A 12 22.90 -17.07 7.96
C ILE A 12 22.93 -18.44 7.27
N PRO A 13 21.92 -18.86 6.49
CA PRO A 13 21.91 -20.21 5.92
C PRO A 13 23.04 -20.48 4.94
N PRO A 14 23.41 -19.58 4.00
CA PRO A 14 24.60 -19.76 3.18
C PRO A 14 25.90 -19.91 3.98
N ILE A 15 26.09 -19.11 5.03
CA ILE A 15 27.26 -19.21 5.92
C ILE A 15 27.27 -20.56 6.63
N LEU A 16 26.13 -21.00 7.18
CA LEU A 16 26.01 -22.31 7.83
C LEU A 16 26.26 -23.45 6.85
N LEU A 17 25.70 -23.40 5.64
CA LEU A 17 25.95 -24.41 4.60
C LEU A 17 27.42 -24.50 4.24
N PHE A 18 28.10 -23.35 4.12
CA PHE A 18 29.55 -23.31 3.87
C PHE A 18 30.36 -23.91 5.03
N LEU A 19 30.02 -23.56 6.28
CA LEU A 19 30.68 -24.12 7.46
C LEU A 19 30.43 -25.64 7.58
N CYS A 20 29.22 -26.10 7.27
CA CYS A 20 28.90 -27.53 7.21
C CYS A 20 29.71 -28.25 6.12
N ALA A 21 29.84 -27.65 4.93
CA ALA A 21 30.65 -28.19 3.85
C ALA A 21 32.11 -28.37 4.28
N LEU A 22 32.66 -27.35 4.93
CA LEU A 22 34.03 -27.32 5.42
C LEU A 22 34.24 -28.35 6.53
N MET A 23 33.31 -28.46 7.48
CA MET A 23 33.32 -29.50 8.50
C MET A 23 33.32 -30.91 7.89
N ILE A 24 32.46 -31.19 6.91
CA ILE A 24 32.40 -32.53 6.25
C ILE A 24 33.72 -32.86 5.55
N ILE A 25 34.36 -31.87 4.93
CA ILE A 25 35.62 -32.06 4.21
C ILE A 25 36.77 -32.37 5.19
N TRP A 26 36.87 -31.62 6.30
CA TRP A 26 38.01 -31.62 7.21
C TRP A 26 37.92 -32.64 8.36
N LEU A 27 36.73 -32.96 8.85
CA LEU A 27 36.57 -33.76 10.07
C LEU A 27 36.97 -35.22 9.85
N PRO A 28 38.01 -35.78 10.47
CA PRO A 28 38.38 -37.19 10.27
C PRO A 28 37.26 -38.09 10.81
N LEU A 29 36.69 -38.92 9.94
CA LEU A 29 35.63 -39.88 10.31
C LEU A 29 36.22 -41.30 10.24
N PRO A 30 35.82 -42.20 11.15
CA PRO A 30 36.26 -43.59 11.12
C PRO A 30 35.77 -44.29 9.84
N GLN A 31 36.39 -45.40 9.46
CA GLN A 31 35.91 -46.20 8.33
C GLN A 31 34.47 -46.69 8.59
N PRO A 32 33.60 -46.76 7.55
CA PRO A 32 33.90 -46.85 6.11
C PRO A 32 33.95 -45.50 5.35
N PHE A 33 34.03 -44.36 6.03
CA PHE A 33 34.02 -43.07 5.34
C PHE A 33 35.33 -42.79 4.59
N PRO A 34 35.30 -42.11 3.42
CA PRO A 34 36.50 -41.75 2.69
C PRO A 34 37.39 -40.81 3.53
N PRO A 35 38.73 -40.83 3.32
CA PRO A 35 39.65 -40.00 4.07
C PRO A 35 39.37 -38.50 3.89
N ALA A 36 39.77 -37.70 4.87
CA ALA A 36 39.67 -36.24 4.81
C ALA A 36 40.33 -35.68 3.54
N LEU A 37 39.78 -34.60 2.99
CA LEU A 37 40.25 -33.96 1.74
C LEU A 37 40.26 -34.86 0.48
N SER A 38 39.68 -36.06 0.54
CA SER A 38 39.60 -36.95 -0.63
C SER A 38 38.56 -36.49 -1.64
N ARG A 39 38.75 -36.92 -2.90
CA ARG A 39 37.79 -36.66 -3.99
C ARG A 39 36.38 -37.16 -3.66
N GLY A 40 36.26 -38.32 -2.99
CA GLY A 40 34.98 -38.89 -2.58
C GLY A 40 34.25 -38.01 -1.56
N ARG A 41 34.97 -37.46 -0.58
CA ARG A 41 34.39 -36.49 0.38
C ARG A 41 33.99 -35.18 -0.27
N ASN A 42 34.82 -34.65 -1.16
CA ASN A 42 34.50 -33.41 -1.86
C ASN A 42 33.22 -33.58 -2.68
N LEU A 43 33.06 -34.71 -3.37
CA LEU A 43 31.83 -35.03 -4.11
C LEU A 43 30.61 -35.14 -3.18
N MET A 44 30.73 -35.89 -2.09
CA MET A 44 29.64 -36.03 -1.12
C MET A 44 29.24 -34.69 -0.50
N SER A 45 30.21 -33.88 -0.09
CA SER A 45 29.98 -32.53 0.44
C SER A 45 29.28 -31.66 -0.60
N ALA A 46 29.74 -31.66 -1.85
CA ALA A 46 29.11 -30.92 -2.94
C ALA A 46 27.66 -31.35 -3.21
N ILE A 47 27.36 -32.65 -3.21
CA ILE A 47 25.99 -33.16 -3.40
C ILE A 47 25.09 -32.72 -2.24
N VAL A 48 25.52 -32.93 -0.99
CA VAL A 48 24.71 -32.60 0.20
C VAL A 48 24.45 -31.10 0.26
N THR A 49 25.49 -30.29 0.10
CA THR A 49 25.38 -28.82 0.11
C THR A 49 24.57 -28.30 -1.07
N GLY A 50 24.69 -28.92 -2.25
CA GLY A 50 23.88 -28.61 -3.42
C GLY A 50 22.39 -28.86 -3.20
N ILE A 51 22.02 -30.03 -2.66
CA ILE A 51 20.62 -30.38 -2.35
C ILE A 51 20.05 -29.43 -1.28
N LEU A 52 20.79 -29.23 -0.19
CA LEU A 52 20.37 -28.31 0.88
C LEU A 52 20.25 -26.86 0.39
N GLY A 53 21.21 -26.40 -0.42
CA GLY A 53 21.20 -25.07 -1.02
C GLY A 53 20.00 -24.88 -1.96
N ALA A 54 19.70 -25.86 -2.81
CA ALA A 54 18.54 -25.82 -3.69
C ALA A 54 17.22 -25.76 -2.89
N GLY A 55 17.08 -26.61 -1.87
CA GLY A 55 15.92 -26.61 -0.98
C GLY A 55 15.74 -25.27 -0.26
N TYR A 56 16.84 -24.68 0.21
CA TYR A 56 16.84 -23.35 0.82
C TYR A 56 16.37 -22.26 -0.14
N ILE A 57 16.89 -22.22 -1.37
CA ILE A 57 16.50 -21.22 -2.38
C ILE A 57 15.00 -21.34 -2.70
N VAL A 58 14.50 -22.58 -2.90
CA VAL A 58 13.07 -22.82 -3.14
C VAL A 58 12.22 -22.36 -1.95
N GLY A 59 12.62 -22.71 -0.71
CA GLY A 59 11.92 -22.29 0.50
C GLY A 59 11.89 -20.77 0.66
N LEU A 60 13.01 -20.09 0.39
CA LEU A 60 13.11 -18.64 0.43
C LEU A 60 12.20 -17.99 -0.62
N ALA A 61 12.19 -18.51 -1.86
CA ALA A 61 11.33 -18.02 -2.92
C ALA A 61 9.84 -18.14 -2.54
N LEU A 62 9.41 -19.31 -2.03
CA LEU A 62 8.05 -19.52 -1.56
C LEU A 62 7.68 -18.57 -0.40
N TYR A 63 8.59 -18.38 0.55
CA TYR A 63 8.37 -17.46 1.67
C TYR A 63 8.18 -16.01 1.20
N VAL A 64 9.03 -15.54 0.28
CA VAL A 64 8.94 -14.19 -0.28
C VAL A 64 7.61 -14.01 -1.03
N VAL A 65 7.26 -14.95 -1.92
CA VAL A 65 5.99 -14.90 -2.68
C VAL A 65 4.79 -14.91 -1.73
N ALA A 66 4.76 -15.81 -0.75
CA ALA A 66 3.68 -15.89 0.23
C ALA A 66 3.54 -14.59 1.04
N THR A 67 4.67 -13.94 1.37
CA THR A 67 4.67 -12.67 2.09
C THR A 67 4.04 -11.55 1.26
N PHE A 68 4.38 -11.45 -0.03
CA PHE A 68 3.76 -10.48 -0.94
C PHE A 68 2.27 -10.75 -1.15
N LEU A 69 1.89 -12.01 -1.35
CA LEU A 69 0.48 -12.39 -1.49
C LEU A 69 -0.33 -12.06 -0.23
N ARG A 70 0.22 -12.31 0.96
CA ARG A 70 -0.45 -11.94 2.23
C ARG A 70 -0.55 -10.42 2.38
N ALA A 71 0.51 -9.69 2.04
CA ALA A 71 0.50 -8.23 2.11
C ALA A 71 -0.57 -7.63 1.18
N GLY A 72 -0.72 -8.16 -0.04
CA GLY A 72 -1.77 -7.72 -0.97
C GLY A 72 -3.19 -7.97 -0.45
N ARG A 73 -3.39 -8.99 0.38
CA ARG A 73 -4.71 -9.38 0.96
C ARG A 73 -5.07 -8.66 2.26
N VAL A 74 -4.31 -7.64 2.68
CA VAL A 74 -4.54 -6.96 3.96
C VAL A 74 -5.90 -6.27 4.04
N LEU A 75 -6.49 -5.92 2.89
CA LEU A 75 -7.80 -5.27 2.81
C LEU A 75 -8.96 -6.25 2.59
N ASP A 76 -8.68 -7.53 2.26
CA ASP A 76 -9.71 -8.54 1.98
C ASP A 76 -10.76 -8.63 3.11
N PRO A 77 -10.40 -8.65 4.41
CA PRO A 77 -11.40 -8.75 5.49
C PRO A 77 -12.35 -7.56 5.57
N VAL A 78 -11.88 -6.34 5.25
CA VAL A 78 -12.68 -5.12 5.34
C VAL A 78 -13.57 -4.96 4.12
N LEU A 79 -13.01 -5.20 2.93
CA LEU A 79 -13.71 -4.98 1.67
C LEU A 79 -14.66 -6.12 1.32
N ALA A 80 -14.29 -7.38 1.60
CA ALA A 80 -15.19 -8.51 1.37
C ALA A 80 -16.40 -8.49 2.32
N SER A 81 -16.21 -8.04 3.58
CA SER A 81 -17.35 -7.88 4.51
C SER A 81 -18.30 -6.76 4.11
N ALA A 82 -17.81 -5.79 3.33
CA ALA A 82 -18.62 -4.74 2.72
C ALA A 82 -19.23 -5.16 1.35
N GLY A 83 -19.14 -6.44 0.97
CA GLY A 83 -19.72 -6.94 -0.29
C GLY A 83 -18.92 -6.62 -1.55
N MET A 84 -17.69 -6.10 -1.43
CA MET A 84 -16.86 -5.81 -2.60
C MET A 84 -16.22 -7.06 -3.19
N VAL A 85 -16.22 -7.14 -4.51
CA VAL A 85 -15.62 -8.23 -5.29
C VAL A 85 -14.15 -7.92 -5.52
N SER A 86 -13.28 -8.86 -5.16
CA SER A 86 -11.83 -8.74 -5.35
C SER A 86 -11.34 -9.42 -6.63
N LYS A 87 -10.40 -8.79 -7.32
CA LYS A 87 -9.64 -9.33 -8.47
C LYS A 87 -8.15 -9.14 -8.24
N SER A 88 -7.32 -9.99 -8.84
CA SER A 88 -5.87 -9.82 -8.85
C SER A 88 -5.47 -8.63 -9.74
N TYR A 89 -4.53 -7.80 -9.28
CA TYR A 89 -4.05 -6.62 -10.02
C TYR A 89 -2.52 -6.57 -10.00
N LEU A 90 -1.85 -6.36 -11.14
CA LEU A 90 -0.38 -6.24 -11.25
C LEU A 90 0.41 -7.33 -10.45
N VAL A 91 0.05 -8.60 -10.63
CA VAL A 91 0.65 -9.79 -9.98
C VAL A 91 0.43 -9.89 -8.46
N PHE A 92 0.79 -8.86 -7.69
CA PHE A 92 0.77 -8.86 -6.21
C PHE A 92 -0.22 -7.86 -5.60
N GLY A 93 -0.81 -6.99 -6.41
CA GLY A 93 -1.84 -6.07 -5.99
C GLY A 93 -3.25 -6.67 -6.04
N ARG A 94 -4.19 -5.90 -5.54
CA ARG A 94 -5.61 -6.23 -5.53
C ARG A 94 -6.40 -5.05 -6.08
N GLN A 95 -7.43 -5.38 -6.85
CA GLN A 95 -8.49 -4.47 -7.24
C GLN A 95 -9.76 -4.94 -6.56
N TYR A 96 -10.53 -4.01 -6.00
CA TYR A 96 -11.84 -4.27 -5.43
C TYR A 96 -12.85 -3.36 -6.11
N GLN A 97 -14.01 -3.92 -6.45
CA GLN A 97 -15.12 -3.20 -7.06
C GLN A 97 -16.41 -3.58 -6.34
N GLY A 98 -17.30 -2.62 -6.13
CA GLY A 98 -18.58 -2.88 -5.48
C GLY A 98 -19.38 -1.60 -5.31
N VAL A 99 -20.51 -1.72 -4.62
CA VAL A 99 -21.39 -0.60 -4.30
C VAL A 99 -21.44 -0.45 -2.78
N LEU A 100 -21.12 0.74 -2.27
CA LEU A 100 -21.20 1.08 -0.86
C LEU A 100 -22.10 2.30 -0.71
N GLU A 101 -23.10 2.21 0.17
CA GLU A 101 -24.05 3.32 0.42
C GLU A 101 -24.70 3.86 -0.87
N GLY A 102 -24.97 2.96 -1.84
CA GLY A 102 -25.55 3.32 -3.13
C GLY A 102 -24.56 3.88 -4.17
N ARG A 103 -23.26 3.97 -3.85
CA ARG A 103 -22.22 4.54 -4.71
C ARG A 103 -21.29 3.47 -5.23
N GLU A 104 -20.90 3.56 -6.49
CA GLU A 104 -19.83 2.72 -7.04
C GLU A 104 -18.48 3.08 -6.41
N VAL A 105 -17.77 2.07 -5.93
CA VAL A 105 -16.46 2.22 -5.29
C VAL A 105 -15.46 1.28 -5.94
N GLU A 106 -14.30 1.83 -6.31
CA GLU A 106 -13.15 1.07 -6.77
C GLU A 106 -11.94 1.30 -5.89
N VAL A 107 -11.28 0.22 -5.48
CA VAL A 107 -10.07 0.28 -4.66
C VAL A 107 -8.95 -0.48 -5.34
N TYR A 108 -7.82 0.18 -5.58
CA TYR A 108 -6.61 -0.43 -6.11
C TYR A 108 -5.52 -0.37 -5.05
N PHE A 109 -5.05 -1.53 -4.60
CA PHE A 109 -4.00 -1.63 -3.60
C PHE A 109 -2.81 -2.44 -4.12
N VAL A 110 -1.62 -1.83 -4.05
CA VAL A 110 -0.35 -2.48 -4.36
C VAL A 110 0.52 -2.41 -3.11
N PRO A 111 0.94 -3.55 -2.51
CA PRO A 111 1.78 -3.54 -1.33
C PRO A 111 3.17 -2.98 -1.65
N SER A 112 3.91 -2.56 -0.62
CA SER A 112 5.28 -2.06 -0.81
C SER A 112 6.21 -3.18 -1.29
N SER A 113 7.10 -2.87 -2.23
CA SER A 113 8.05 -3.83 -2.81
C SER A 113 9.44 -3.20 -2.95
N GLY A 114 10.39 -3.64 -2.13
CA GLY A 114 11.76 -3.10 -2.13
C GLY A 114 11.78 -1.60 -1.85
N ILE A 115 12.18 -0.81 -2.84
CA ILE A 115 12.22 0.66 -2.78
C ILE A 115 10.88 1.33 -3.16
N ARG A 116 9.94 0.58 -3.75
CA ARG A 116 8.65 1.14 -4.16
C ARG A 116 7.72 1.18 -2.95
N PRO A 117 7.21 2.37 -2.56
CA PRO A 117 6.23 2.47 -1.49
C PRO A 117 4.93 1.77 -1.91
N ALA A 118 4.14 1.36 -0.92
CA ALA A 118 2.79 0.87 -1.19
C ALA A 118 1.98 1.97 -1.88
N GLN A 119 1.01 1.57 -2.69
CA GLN A 119 0.09 2.47 -3.37
C GLN A 119 -1.33 2.04 -3.08
N LEU A 120 -2.17 3.01 -2.76
CA LEU A 120 -3.60 2.84 -2.58
C LEU A 120 -4.29 3.94 -3.39
N ASN A 121 -5.23 3.55 -4.24
CA ASN A 121 -6.16 4.47 -4.88
C ASN A 121 -7.57 4.02 -4.52
N VAL A 122 -8.37 4.95 -4.03
CA VAL A 122 -9.80 4.75 -3.76
C VAL A 122 -10.56 5.73 -4.62
N TYR A 123 -11.45 5.23 -5.47
CA TYR A 123 -12.35 6.00 -6.30
C TYR A 123 -13.77 5.76 -5.81
N VAL A 124 -14.51 6.84 -5.58
CA VAL A 124 -15.92 6.80 -5.19
C VAL A 124 -16.69 7.64 -6.20
N ALA A 125 -17.67 7.05 -6.88
CA ALA A 125 -18.54 7.76 -7.80
C ALA A 125 -19.37 8.82 -7.04
N ALA A 126 -19.39 10.03 -7.58
CA ALA A 126 -20.13 11.15 -7.01
C ALA A 126 -20.35 12.26 -8.05
N ASP A 127 -21.55 12.84 -8.13
CA ASP A 127 -21.82 13.96 -9.07
C ASP A 127 -21.45 15.31 -8.43
N ILE A 128 -20.18 15.69 -8.58
CA ILE A 128 -19.60 16.85 -7.91
C ILE A 128 -19.60 18.09 -8.81
N GLY A 129 -19.50 17.89 -10.14
CA GLY A 129 -19.50 18.97 -11.12
C GLY A 129 -18.39 20.02 -10.95
N MET A 130 -17.32 19.72 -10.18
CA MET A 130 -16.23 20.65 -9.88
C MET A 130 -14.87 19.92 -9.88
N ARG A 131 -13.77 20.69 -10.01
CA ARG A 131 -12.40 20.15 -9.94
C ARG A 131 -11.61 20.76 -8.80
N VAL A 132 -11.18 19.92 -7.86
CA VAL A 132 -10.36 20.31 -6.70
C VAL A 132 -9.26 19.29 -6.46
N ALA A 133 -8.06 19.74 -6.10
CA ALA A 133 -6.97 18.89 -5.66
C ALA A 133 -6.40 19.39 -4.31
N MET A 134 -6.19 18.47 -3.37
CA MET A 134 -5.79 18.78 -2.01
C MET A 134 -4.65 17.88 -1.50
N GLY A 135 -3.73 18.47 -0.75
CA GLY A 135 -2.66 17.74 -0.07
C GLY A 135 -1.69 18.66 0.70
N TRP A 136 -0.79 18.10 1.50
CA TRP A 136 0.24 18.91 2.20
C TRP A 136 1.30 19.51 1.28
N ARG A 137 1.46 18.91 0.10
CA ARG A 137 2.30 19.39 -0.99
C ARG A 137 1.40 19.58 -2.20
N ARG A 138 1.82 20.44 -3.13
CA ARG A 138 1.11 20.66 -4.40
C ARG A 138 0.81 19.32 -5.08
N PRO A 139 -0.47 18.93 -5.21
CA PRO A 139 -0.86 17.74 -5.97
C PRO A 139 -0.45 17.89 -7.43
N LEU A 140 -0.04 16.79 -8.08
CA LEU A 140 0.57 16.82 -9.41
C LEU A 140 -0.25 16.14 -10.51
N LEU A 141 -1.33 15.42 -10.15
CA LEU A 141 -2.02 14.54 -11.09
C LEU A 141 -3.26 15.15 -11.73
N ASP A 142 -3.88 16.11 -11.05
CA ASP A 142 -5.07 16.80 -11.53
C ASP A 142 -5.02 18.25 -11.07
N CYS A 143 -5.82 19.10 -11.69
CA CYS A 143 -5.88 20.53 -11.39
C CYS A 143 -4.51 21.24 -11.58
N GLY A 144 -3.69 20.82 -12.56
CA GLY A 144 -2.33 21.36 -12.75
C GLY A 144 -2.27 22.88 -13.00
N ASN A 145 -3.32 23.42 -13.64
CA ASN A 145 -3.48 24.84 -13.97
C ASN A 145 -4.49 25.56 -13.05
N CYS A 146 -4.98 24.91 -12.01
CA CYS A 146 -5.93 25.50 -11.07
C CYS A 146 -5.24 26.54 -10.18
N GLU A 147 -6.04 27.52 -9.75
CA GLU A 147 -5.57 28.52 -8.80
C GLU A 147 -5.54 27.94 -7.39
N ARG A 148 -4.64 28.47 -6.56
CA ARG A 148 -4.49 28.04 -5.18
C ARG A 148 -5.53 28.76 -4.34
N LEU A 149 -6.42 28.00 -3.70
CA LEU A 149 -7.41 28.53 -2.78
C LEU A 149 -6.84 28.58 -1.36
N GLU A 150 -7.08 29.68 -0.64
CA GLU A 150 -6.82 29.75 0.80
C GLU A 150 -7.93 29.00 1.54
N ALA A 151 -7.58 27.86 2.16
CA ALA A 151 -8.51 27.13 3.00
C ALA A 151 -8.77 27.91 4.29
N ALA A 152 -10.02 28.30 4.51
CA ALA A 152 -10.46 28.84 5.79
C ALA A 152 -10.58 27.71 6.83
N GLY A 153 -10.23 27.98 8.09
CA GLY A 153 -10.37 27.05 9.20
C GLY A 153 -9.06 26.50 9.76
N ALA A 154 -9.02 26.31 11.08
CA ALA A 154 -7.83 25.83 11.79
C ALA A 154 -7.47 24.37 11.43
N GLU A 155 -8.46 23.58 11.05
CA GLU A 155 -8.34 22.14 10.72
C GLU A 155 -7.54 21.89 9.44
N LEU A 156 -7.62 22.81 8.49
CA LEU A 156 -6.98 22.71 7.17
C LEU A 156 -5.63 23.44 7.13
N ARG A 157 -5.09 23.82 8.29
CA ARG A 157 -3.84 24.57 8.38
C ARG A 157 -2.68 23.78 7.75
N GLY A 158 -2.13 24.32 6.66
CA GLY A 158 -1.02 23.72 5.92
C GLY A 158 -1.43 22.77 4.80
N VAL A 159 -2.73 22.50 4.64
CA VAL A 159 -3.27 21.86 3.43
C VAL A 159 -3.21 22.86 2.28
N GLN A 160 -2.69 22.43 1.15
CA GLN A 160 -2.72 23.17 -0.11
C GLN A 160 -3.92 22.71 -0.91
N VAL A 161 -4.81 23.64 -1.23
CA VAL A 161 -6.01 23.41 -2.03
C VAL A 161 -5.84 24.12 -3.37
N TYR A 162 -6.14 23.42 -4.45
CA TYR A 162 -6.18 23.96 -5.80
C TYR A 162 -7.56 23.67 -6.38
N ALA A 163 -8.22 24.68 -6.92
CA ALA A 163 -9.58 24.54 -7.43
C ALA A 163 -9.74 25.24 -8.78
N GLN A 164 -10.57 24.68 -9.65
CA GLN A 164 -10.99 25.35 -10.88
C GLN A 164 -12.13 26.35 -10.58
N GLU A 165 -13.07 25.99 -9.72
CA GLU A 165 -14.18 26.84 -9.29
C GLU A 165 -14.03 27.27 -7.81
N GLU A 166 -13.36 28.40 -7.55
CA GLU A 166 -13.03 28.86 -6.19
C GLU A 166 -14.23 28.97 -5.26
N GLU A 167 -15.35 29.55 -5.73
CA GLU A 167 -16.53 29.76 -4.89
C GLU A 167 -17.14 28.43 -4.44
N ARG A 168 -17.24 27.45 -5.34
CA ARG A 168 -17.79 26.12 -5.03
C ARG A 168 -16.89 25.37 -4.07
N ALA A 169 -15.60 25.35 -4.36
CA ALA A 169 -14.60 24.75 -3.49
C ALA A 169 -14.61 25.42 -2.11
N GLY A 170 -14.73 26.74 -2.04
CA GLY A 170 -14.84 27.50 -0.80
C GLY A 170 -16.04 27.06 0.06
N ARG A 171 -17.22 26.86 -0.54
CA ARG A 171 -18.39 26.34 0.19
C ARG A 171 -18.14 24.92 0.73
N LEU A 172 -17.56 24.03 -0.08
CA LEU A 172 -17.21 22.69 0.36
C LEU A 172 -16.21 22.70 1.53
N LEU A 173 -15.22 23.60 1.51
CA LEU A 173 -14.23 23.72 2.58
C LEU A 173 -14.79 24.35 3.85
N ASN A 174 -15.86 25.13 3.74
CA ASN A 174 -16.56 25.73 4.88
C ASN A 174 -17.62 24.80 5.49
N ASP A 175 -17.99 23.71 4.80
CA ASP A 175 -18.82 22.66 5.38
C ASP A 175 -18.02 21.86 6.42
N ALA A 176 -18.56 21.77 7.63
CA ALA A 176 -17.87 21.16 8.76
C ALA A 176 -17.61 19.66 8.55
N ALA A 177 -18.53 18.93 7.91
CA ALA A 177 -18.35 17.50 7.68
C ALA A 177 -17.22 17.24 6.67
N SER A 178 -17.19 18.04 5.60
CA SER A 178 -16.13 18.02 4.59
C SER A 178 -14.77 18.43 5.16
N SER A 179 -14.67 19.55 5.88
CA SER A 179 -13.40 20.02 6.45
C SER A 179 -12.79 19.00 7.41
N GLU A 180 -13.62 18.39 8.26
CA GLU A 180 -13.19 17.39 9.23
C GLU A 180 -12.75 16.10 8.51
N ALA A 181 -13.48 15.64 7.50
CA ALA A 181 -13.11 14.48 6.69
C ALA A 181 -11.76 14.70 5.95
N ILE A 182 -11.57 15.88 5.34
CA ILE A 182 -10.32 16.25 4.68
C ILE A 182 -9.17 16.29 5.70
N ALA A 183 -9.39 16.90 6.87
CA ALA A 183 -8.40 16.98 7.93
C ALA A 183 -7.99 15.58 8.41
N ARG A 184 -8.95 14.68 8.68
CA ARG A 184 -8.67 13.28 9.08
C ARG A 184 -7.95 12.48 8.00
N LEU A 185 -8.36 12.65 6.73
CA LEU A 185 -7.70 12.00 5.60
C LEU A 185 -6.26 12.48 5.42
N LEU A 186 -5.96 13.75 5.68
CA LEU A 186 -4.63 14.30 5.48
C LEU A 186 -3.76 14.30 6.75
N ALA A 187 -4.32 14.12 7.94
CA ALA A 187 -3.58 14.07 9.22
C ALA A 187 -2.51 12.97 9.27
N ASP A 188 -1.47 13.15 10.08
CA ASP A 188 -0.44 12.13 10.37
C ASP A 188 0.27 11.54 9.13
N GLN A 189 0.67 12.37 8.15
CA GLN A 189 1.38 11.89 6.96
C GLN A 189 2.75 11.27 7.28
N GLU A 190 3.42 11.74 8.33
CA GLU A 190 4.70 11.18 8.75
C GLU A 190 4.56 9.74 9.25
N ALA A 191 3.50 9.45 10.00
CA ALA A 191 3.25 8.12 10.56
C ALA A 191 2.63 7.16 9.53
N TYR A 192 1.73 7.65 8.67
CA TYR A 192 0.89 6.80 7.83
C TYR A 192 1.15 6.93 6.34
N GLY A 193 2.07 7.80 5.94
CA GLY A 193 2.45 8.03 4.54
C GLY A 193 1.69 9.17 3.88
N ILE A 194 2.12 9.54 2.67
CA ILE A 194 1.61 10.69 1.92
C ILE A 194 0.22 10.37 1.36
N ARG A 195 -0.69 11.34 1.45
CA ARG A 195 -2.06 11.29 0.92
C ARG A 195 -2.38 12.57 0.15
N GLU A 196 -3.13 12.40 -0.93
CA GLU A 196 -3.64 13.43 -1.83
C GLU A 196 -5.11 13.10 -2.10
N ILE A 197 -5.97 14.13 -2.14
CA ILE A 197 -7.39 13.99 -2.45
C ILE A 197 -7.68 14.78 -3.73
N TYR A 198 -8.45 14.20 -4.62
CA TYR A 198 -8.88 14.81 -5.87
C TYR A 198 -10.39 14.70 -5.99
N LEU A 199 -11.06 15.83 -6.17
CA LEU A 199 -12.47 15.90 -6.52
C LEU A 199 -12.54 16.15 -8.02
N GLN A 200 -13.13 15.22 -8.73
CA GLN A 200 -13.37 15.28 -10.17
C GLN A 200 -14.87 15.36 -10.39
N PRO A 201 -15.34 15.81 -11.57
CA PRO A 201 -16.77 16.04 -11.79
C PRO A 201 -17.66 14.84 -11.47
N GLU A 202 -17.17 13.61 -11.68
CA GLU A 202 -17.93 12.38 -11.50
C GLU A 202 -17.42 11.47 -10.36
N ARG A 203 -16.42 11.92 -9.57
CA ARG A 203 -15.85 11.09 -8.49
C ARG A 203 -14.98 11.83 -7.50
N VAL A 204 -14.89 11.25 -6.31
CA VAL A 204 -13.82 11.49 -5.33
C VAL A 204 -12.71 10.46 -5.51
N TRP A 205 -11.47 10.92 -5.51
CA TRP A 205 -10.28 10.07 -5.60
C TRP A 205 -9.31 10.36 -4.46
N LEU A 206 -9.13 9.37 -3.57
CA LEU A 206 -8.04 9.36 -2.60
C LEU A 206 -6.86 8.58 -3.17
N ARG A 207 -5.71 9.26 -3.28
CA ARG A 207 -4.44 8.65 -3.59
C ARG A 207 -3.56 8.63 -2.35
N ALA A 208 -3.11 7.46 -1.96
CA ALA A 208 -2.28 7.28 -0.77
C ALA A 208 -1.04 6.42 -1.05
N ARG A 209 0.04 6.71 -0.32
CA ARG A 209 1.25 5.90 -0.26
C ARG A 209 1.46 5.38 1.16
N PRO A 210 0.65 4.40 1.60
CA PRO A 210 0.55 4.09 3.02
C PRO A 210 1.80 3.43 3.58
N GLN A 211 2.16 3.79 4.80
CA GLN A 211 3.17 3.10 5.60
C GLN A 211 2.47 2.15 6.59
N GLY A 212 2.49 0.85 6.30
CA GLY A 212 1.87 -0.18 7.16
C GLY A 212 0.34 -0.10 7.16
N MET A 213 -0.27 -0.35 6.01
CA MET A 213 -1.72 -0.41 5.86
C MET A 213 -2.34 -1.53 6.72
N ASN A 214 -3.46 -1.24 7.37
CA ASN A 214 -4.27 -2.23 8.09
C ASN A 214 -5.77 -1.95 7.87
N GLY A 215 -6.61 -2.94 8.17
CA GLY A 215 -8.04 -2.85 7.92
C GLY A 215 -8.76 -1.72 8.66
N LYS A 216 -8.44 -1.48 9.95
CA LYS A 216 -9.10 -0.44 10.75
C LYS A 216 -8.84 0.95 10.17
N ARG A 217 -7.58 1.24 9.82
CA ARG A 217 -7.19 2.53 9.23
C ARG A 217 -7.79 2.70 7.83
N PHE A 218 -7.75 1.63 7.02
CA PHE A 218 -8.36 1.67 5.70
C PHE A 218 -9.85 1.96 5.78
N ARG A 219 -10.58 1.34 6.71
CA ARG A 219 -12.00 1.60 6.94
C ARG A 219 -12.25 3.08 7.24
N GLN A 220 -11.52 3.64 8.21
CA GLN A 220 -11.64 5.06 8.53
C GLN A 220 -11.42 5.95 7.28
N TRP A 221 -10.38 5.68 6.48
CA TRP A 221 -10.14 6.46 5.25
C TRP A 221 -11.25 6.28 4.22
N LEU A 222 -11.82 5.09 4.09
CA LEU A 222 -12.93 4.85 3.18
C LEU A 222 -14.18 5.60 3.62
N ASP A 223 -14.50 5.56 4.91
CA ASP A 223 -15.63 6.27 5.50
C ASP A 223 -15.46 7.79 5.29
N ASP A 224 -14.26 8.34 5.53
CA ASP A 224 -13.99 9.77 5.31
C ASP A 224 -14.10 10.17 3.82
N VAL A 225 -13.74 9.28 2.87
CA VAL A 225 -13.91 9.53 1.44
C VAL A 225 -15.40 9.51 1.03
N LEU A 226 -16.19 8.62 1.63
CA LEU A 226 -17.65 8.57 1.40
C LEU A 226 -18.35 9.82 1.93
N VAL A 227 -17.99 10.27 3.15
CA VAL A 227 -18.48 11.54 3.71
C VAL A 227 -18.14 12.71 2.78
N LEU A 228 -16.91 12.75 2.27
CA LEU A 228 -16.49 13.80 1.35
C LEU A 228 -17.26 13.76 0.02
N ALA A 229 -17.57 12.57 -0.49
CA ALA A 229 -18.38 12.40 -1.70
C ALA A 229 -19.80 12.95 -1.50
N GLU A 230 -20.45 12.61 -0.39
CA GLU A 230 -21.79 13.11 -0.05
C GLU A 230 -21.80 14.65 0.14
N ALA A 231 -20.83 15.19 0.88
CA ALA A 231 -20.74 16.63 1.10
C ALA A 231 -20.49 17.40 -0.22
N SER A 232 -19.71 16.82 -1.12
CA SER A 232 -19.41 17.40 -2.44
C SER A 232 -20.64 17.47 -3.34
N GLU A 233 -21.49 16.45 -3.34
CA GLU A 233 -22.76 16.46 -4.10
C GLU A 233 -23.75 17.48 -3.54
N LYS A 234 -23.91 17.55 -2.21
CA LYS A 234 -24.78 18.55 -1.58
C LYS A 234 -24.36 19.98 -1.92
N ALA A 235 -23.05 20.23 -1.97
CA ALA A 235 -22.51 21.51 -2.38
C ALA A 235 -22.78 21.83 -3.86
N PHE A 236 -22.87 20.81 -4.71
CA PHE A 236 -23.20 20.94 -6.12
C PHE A 236 -24.70 21.20 -6.36
N GLU A 237 -25.59 20.48 -5.68
CA GLU A 237 -27.04 20.65 -5.78
C GLU A 237 -27.49 22.05 -5.35
N ALA A 238 -26.94 22.58 -4.25
CA ALA A 238 -27.28 23.90 -3.71
C ALA A 238 -26.90 25.09 -4.63
N LEU A 239 -26.23 24.84 -5.76
CA LEU A 239 -25.88 25.84 -6.78
C LEU A 239 -26.71 25.71 -8.05
N SER A 240 -27.44 24.60 -8.19
CA SER A 240 -28.31 24.34 -9.34
C SER A 240 -29.73 24.87 -9.11
N GLU A 241 -30.06 25.26 -7.87
CA GLU A 241 -31.28 25.97 -7.47
C GLU A 241 -31.11 27.50 -7.56
#